data_AF-A0A537G4H8-F1
#
_entry.id   AF-A0A537G4H8-F1
#
_cell.length_a   1.000
_cell.length_b   1.000
_cell.length_c   1.000
_cell.angle_alpha   90.00
_cell.angle_beta   90.00
_cell.angle_gamma   90.00
#
_symmetry.space_group_name_H-M   'P 1'
#
loop_
_entity.id
_entity.type
_entity.pdbx_description
1 polymer ?
#
loop_
_entity_poly.entity_id
_entity_poly.type
_entity_poly.pdbx_seq_one_letter_code
_entity_poly.pdbx_strand_id
1 'polypeptide(L)' 'MGCFICEKAIEEASADLCPAHARALGGVKRAYEAWEKAYGSLLQDDFLKRVAKLQGLGKEARGIVGFLQKRPEKWN' A
#
# COMPACT_ATOMS: atom_id res chain seq x y z
N MET A 1 -14.18 -14.81 0.49
CA MET A 1 -12.73 -14.69 0.75
C MET A 1 -12.51 -13.49 1.68
N GLY A 2 -11.38 -13.42 2.38
CA GLY A 2 -11.06 -12.32 3.29
C GLY A 2 -9.91 -11.46 2.74
N CYS A 3 -9.85 -10.20 3.17
CA CYS A 3 -8.75 -9.30 2.83
C CYS A 3 -7.42 -9.82 3.35
N PHE A 4 -6.38 -9.82 2.52
CA PHE A 4 -5.04 -10.32 2.89
C PHE A 4 -4.34 -9.50 3.99
N ILE A 5 -4.89 -8.35 4.38
CA ILE A 5 -4.32 -7.47 5.40
C ILE A 5 -5.09 -7.50 6.71
N CYS A 6 -6.43 -7.47 6.66
CA CYS A 6 -7.27 -7.37 7.86
C CYS A 6 -8.34 -8.47 7.97
N GLU A 7 -8.33 -9.45 7.07
CA GLU A 7 -9.18 -10.65 7.07
C GLU A 7 -10.69 -10.39 6.95
N LYS A 8 -11.11 -9.12 6.91
CA LYS A 8 -12.50 -8.72 6.66
C LYS A 8 -13.01 -9.33 5.35
N ALA A 9 -14.26 -9.79 5.38
CA ALA A 9 -14.93 -10.36 4.22
C ALA A 9 -14.90 -9.38 3.04
N ILE A 10 -14.64 -9.92 1.85
CA ILE A 10 -14.73 -9.20 0.58
C ILE A 10 -15.86 -9.83 -0.22
N GLU A 11 -16.75 -8.99 -0.76
CA GLU A 11 -17.89 -9.44 -1.58
C GLU A 11 -17.43 -10.06 -2.90
N GLU A 12 -16.35 -9.53 -3.46
CA GLU A 12 -15.76 -10.03 -4.70
C GLU A 12 -14.73 -11.14 -4.40
N ALA A 13 -14.98 -12.35 -4.90
CA ALA A 13 -14.13 -13.52 -4.67
C ALA A 13 -12.73 -13.43 -5.32
N SER A 14 -12.56 -12.58 -6.34
CA SER A 14 -11.28 -12.29 -7.03
C SER A 14 -10.46 -11.18 -6.38
N ALA A 15 -11.02 -10.45 -5.41
CA ALA A 15 -10.34 -9.30 -4.82
C ALA A 15 -9.43 -9.73 -3.65
N ASP A 16 -8.15 -9.32 -3.72
CA ASP A 16 -7.16 -9.55 -2.65
C ASP A 16 -7.36 -8.62 -1.44
N LEU A 17 -7.98 -7.45 -1.66
CA LEU A 17 -8.10 -6.36 -0.69
C LEU A 17 -9.54 -5.90 -0.53
N CYS A 18 -9.93 -5.55 0.71
CA CYS A 18 -11.22 -4.91 0.95
C CYS A 18 -11.21 -3.45 0.43
N PRO A 19 -12.38 -2.81 0.25
CA PRO A 19 -12.46 -1.46 -0.32
C PRO A 19 -11.59 -0.41 0.38
N ALA A 20 -11.43 -0.50 1.70
CA ALA A 20 -10.58 0.41 2.47
C ALA A 20 -9.09 0.25 2.12
N HIS A 21 -8.61 -0.99 2.04
CA HIS A 21 -7.23 -1.30 1.67
C HIS A 21 -6.95 -1.04 0.19
N ALA A 22 -7.91 -1.32 -0.70
CA ALA A 22 -7.81 -0.96 -2.12
C ALA A 22 -7.69 0.57 -2.31
N ARG A 23 -8.50 1.35 -1.59
CA ARG A 23 -8.40 2.82 -1.60
C ARG A 23 -7.07 3.30 -1.03
N ALA A 24 -6.59 2.68 0.05
CA ALA A 24 -5.30 2.98 0.64
C ALA A 24 -4.14 2.67 -0.31
N LEU A 25 -4.20 1.56 -1.06
CA LEU A 25 -3.24 1.22 -2.12
C LEU A 25 -3.16 2.32 -3.17
N GLY A 26 -4.31 2.77 -3.68
CA GLY A 26 -4.35 3.90 -4.61
C GLY A 26 -3.74 5.18 -4.03
N GLY A 27 -3.92 5.43 -2.73
CA GLY A 27 -3.27 6.54 -2.03
C GLY A 27 -1.75 6.40 -1.95
N VAL A 28 -1.26 5.20 -1.61
CA VAL A 28 0.18 4.89 -1.55
C VAL A 28 0.83 5.03 -2.93
N LYS A 29 0.19 4.54 -4.00
CA LYS A 29 0.67 4.69 -5.39
C LYS A 29 0.78 6.16 -5.80
N ARG A 30 -0.25 6.97 -5.57
CA ARG A 30 -0.19 8.43 -5.86
C ARG A 30 0.89 9.15 -5.06
N ALA A 31 1.11 8.76 -3.81
CA ALA A 31 2.17 9.32 -2.99
C ALA A 31 3.56 8.94 -3.54
N TYR A 32 3.74 7.70 -4.02
CA TYR A 32 4.96 7.27 -4.69
C TYR A 32 5.25 8.12 -5.93
N GLU A 33 4.28 8.29 -6.82
CA GLU A 33 4.43 9.13 -8.04
C GLU A 33 4.83 10.57 -7.68
N ALA A 34 4.20 11.16 -6.67
CA ALA A 34 4.53 12.51 -6.21
C ALA A 34 5.97 12.61 -5.67
N TRP A 35 6.41 11.60 -4.92
CA TRP A 35 7.77 11.55 -4.37
C TRP A 35 8.81 11.27 -5.46
N GLU A 36 8.52 10.34 -6.37
CA GLU A 36 9.39 10.04 -7.52
C GLU A 36 9.62 11.29 -8.36
N LYS A 37 8.56 12.06 -8.65
CA LYS A 37 8.67 13.35 -9.36
C LYS A 37 9.50 14.38 -8.59
N ALA A 38 9.40 14.43 -7.25
CA ALA A 38 10.11 15.39 -6.43
C ALA A 38 11.60 15.03 -6.24
N TYR A 39 11.94 13.74 -6.19
CA TYR A 39 13.29 13.24 -5.91
C TYR A 39 14.03 12.73 -7.17
N GLY A 40 13.34 12.57 -8.30
CA GLY A 40 13.89 12.21 -9.62
C GLY A 40 14.38 10.77 -9.78
N SER A 41 14.64 10.03 -8.69
CA SER A 41 15.21 8.67 -8.72
C SER A 41 14.85 7.84 -7.47
N LEU A 42 13.64 8.01 -6.95
CA LEU A 42 13.21 7.28 -5.76
C LEU A 42 12.77 5.86 -6.11
N LEU A 43 13.49 4.85 -5.64
CA LEU A 43 13.05 3.46 -5.75
C LEU A 43 11.80 3.20 -4.88
N GLN A 44 10.89 2.37 -5.38
CA GLN A 44 9.68 1.97 -4.66
C GLN A 44 9.99 1.39 -3.27
N ASP A 45 11.00 0.53 -3.17
CA ASP A 45 11.40 -0.05 -1.88
C ASP A 45 11.86 1.00 -0.88
N ASP A 46 12.60 2.01 -1.34
CA ASP A 46 13.06 3.10 -0.49
C ASP A 46 11.91 4.01 -0.07
N PHE A 47 10.97 4.27 -0.98
CA PHE A 47 9.72 4.92 -0.65
C PHE A 47 8.96 4.17 0.45
N LEU A 48 8.72 2.87 0.28
CA LEU A 48 7.99 2.05 1.26
C LEU A 48 8.69 2.04 2.63
N LYS A 49 10.02 1.92 2.66
CA LYS A 49 10.82 2.00 3.90
C LYS A 49 10.67 3.35 4.59
N ARG A 50 10.64 4.46 3.84
CA ARG A 50 10.46 5.81 4.39
C ARG A 50 9.04 6.02 4.92
N VAL A 51 8.03 5.64 4.13
CA VAL A 51 6.63 5.80 4.49
C VAL A 51 6.25 4.98 5.72
N ALA A 52 6.78 3.76 5.86
CA ALA A 52 6.56 2.91 7.05
C ALA A 52 6.96 3.59 8.37
N LYS A 53 7.94 4.50 8.32
CA LYS A 53 8.47 5.23 9.49
C LYS A 53 7.70 6.51 9.81
N LEU A 54 6.78 6.95 8.95
CA LEU A 54 5.98 8.16 9.20
C LEU A 54 4.99 7.92 10.35
N GLN A 55 4.99 8.79 11.35
CA GLN A 55 4.07 8.69 12.50
C GLN A 55 2.61 8.99 12.12
N GLY A 56 2.38 9.83 11.11
CA GLY A 56 1.04 10.21 10.63
C GLY A 56 0.41 9.28 9.59
N LEU A 57 1.03 8.13 9.30
CA LEU A 57 0.49 7.19 8.32
C LEU A 57 -0.76 6.48 8.86
N GLY A 58 -1.90 6.70 8.20
CA GLY A 58 -3.16 6.04 8.56
C GLY A 58 -3.06 4.51 8.57
N LYS A 59 -3.81 3.86 9.45
CA LYS A 59 -3.74 2.41 9.71
C LYS A 59 -3.84 1.54 8.44
N GLU A 60 -4.75 1.88 7.53
CA GLU A 60 -4.97 1.12 6.29
C GLU A 60 -3.77 1.26 5.34
N ALA A 61 -3.20 2.47 5.23
CA ALA A 61 -2.00 2.71 4.45
C ALA A 61 -0.77 2.04 5.07
N ARG A 62 -0.67 1.99 6.40
CA ARG A 62 0.37 1.23 7.10
C ARG A 62 0.25 -0.27 6.82
N GLY A 63 -0.97 -0.79 6.82
CA GLY A 63 -1.26 -2.17 6.42
C GLY A 63 -0.77 -2.47 4.99
N ILE A 64 -1.09 -1.58 4.04
CA ILE A 64 -0.64 -1.70 2.65
C ILE A 64 0.88 -1.67 2.52
N VAL A 65 1.55 -0.71 3.18
CA VAL A 65 3.00 -0.60 3.11
C VAL A 65 3.66 -1.87 3.65
N GLY A 66 3.19 -2.39 4.78
CA GLY A 66 3.69 -3.65 5.34
C GLY A 66 3.40 -4.87 4.45
N PHE A 67 2.25 -4.89 3.78
CA PHE A 67 1.90 -5.94 2.82
C PHE A 67 2.83 -5.92 1.59
N LEU A 68 3.03 -4.75 0.98
CA LEU A 68 3.89 -4.58 -0.19
C LEU A 68 5.37 -4.82 0.09
N GLN A 69 5.85 -4.52 1.30
CA GLN A 69 7.21 -4.87 1.71
C GLN A 69 7.45 -6.38 1.78
N LYS A 70 6.40 -7.17 2.08
CA LYS A 70 6.47 -8.64 2.11
C LYS A 70 6.16 -9.27 0.75
N ARG A 71 5.34 -8.60 -0.05
CA ARG A 71 4.82 -9.06 -1.34
C ARG A 71 4.95 -7.96 -2.40
N PRO A 72 6.17 -7.62 -2.85
CA PRO A 72 6.39 -6.56 -3.83
C PRO A 72 5.70 -6.85 -5.18
N GLU A 73 5.48 -8.13 -5.51
CA GLU A 73 4.76 -8.56 -6.72
C GLU A 73 3.29 -8.10 -6.75
N LYS A 74 2.72 -7.74 -5.59
CA LYS A 74 1.34 -7.23 -5.46
C LYS A 74 1.24 -5.71 -5.63
N TRP A 75 2.33 -5.06 -6.06
CA TRP A 75 2.30 -3.64 -6.42
C TRP A 75 1.53 -3.36 -7.71
N ASN A 76 1.57 -4.26 -8.69
CA ASN A 76 0.92 -4.06 -10.00
C ASN A 76 -0.60 -4.07 -9.89
#